data_AF-A0A944NFN0-F1
#
_entry.id   AF-A0A944NFN0-F1
#
_cell.length_a   1.000
_cell.length_b   1.000
_cell.length_c   1.000
_cell.angle_alpha   90.00
_cell.angle_beta   90.00
_cell.angle_gamma   90.00
#
_symmetry.space_group_name_H-M   'P 1'
#
loop_
_entity.id
_entity.type
_entity.pdbx_description
1 polymer ?
#
loop_
_entity_poly.entity_id
_entity_poly.type
_entity_poly.pdbx_seq_one_letter_code
_entity_poly.pdbx_strand_id
1 'polypeptide(L)'
;MNVWEEKVRSKLAKDLDVETSFDQIRQEWHFTGNYKEHGSPNATCELCGNKGLRHHYLIAHKQTGEALWVGSQCILNFDESIYGEVKKFVAQNKKKNKYKQMGNF
;
A
#
# COMPACT_ATOMS: atom_id res chain seq x y z
N MET A 1 -5.73 18.06 12.17
CA MET A 1 -4.97 16.89 11.67
C MET A 1 -5.21 15.74 12.64
N ASN A 2 -5.47 14.53 12.13
CA ASN A 2 -5.65 13.36 12.99
C ASN A 2 -4.29 12.68 13.25
N VAL A 3 -4.14 12.00 14.39
CA VAL A 3 -2.88 11.36 14.82
C VAL A 3 -2.35 10.34 13.80
N TRP A 4 -3.25 9.77 12.98
CA TRP A 4 -2.87 8.86 11.90
C TRP A 4 -2.15 9.58 10.77
N GLU A 5 -2.70 10.70 10.29
CA GLU A 5 -2.15 11.51 9.20
C GLU A 5 -0.77 12.05 9.56
N GLU A 6 -0.58 12.49 10.79
CA GLU A 6 0.71 13.01 11.27
C GLU A 6 1.80 11.92 11.29
N LYS A 7 1.45 10.71 11.73
CA LYS A 7 2.35 9.53 11.68
C LYS A 7 2.65 9.10 10.25
N VAL A 8 1.66 9.10 9.37
CA VAL A 8 1.85 8.76 7.96
C VAL A 8 2.72 9.81 7.27
N ARG A 9 2.42 11.09 7.49
CA ARG A 9 3.17 12.22 6.91
C ARG A 9 4.63 12.18 7.32
N SER A 10 4.95 12.01 8.60
CA SER A 10 6.35 11.88 9.05
C SER A 10 7.09 10.71 8.42
N LYS A 11 6.38 9.64 8.02
CA LYS A 11 6.99 8.48 7.36
C LYS A 11 7.23 8.71 5.86
N LEU A 12 6.33 9.45 5.21
CA LEU A 12 6.35 9.69 3.76
C LEU A 12 7.14 10.93 3.37
N ALA A 13 7.20 11.94 4.23
CA ALA A 13 7.92 13.19 4.01
C ALA A 13 9.40 13.08 4.34
N LYS A 14 9.96 11.86 4.39
CA LYS A 14 11.42 11.68 4.36
C LYS A 14 11.91 12.40 3.10
N ASP A 15 12.65 13.48 3.29
CA ASP A 15 13.27 14.28 2.24
C ASP A 15 12.37 15.31 1.52
N LEU A 16 11.13 15.53 1.99
CA LEU A 16 10.26 16.60 1.49
C LEU A 16 10.24 17.80 2.45
N ASP A 17 10.14 19.01 1.88
CA ASP A 17 10.07 20.24 2.66
C ASP A 17 8.82 20.25 3.55
N VAL A 18 8.90 20.91 4.71
CA VAL A 18 7.83 20.94 5.72
C VAL A 18 6.53 21.55 5.16
N GLU A 19 6.66 22.45 4.17
CA GLU A 19 5.56 23.11 3.46
C GLU A 19 4.88 22.23 2.40
N THR A 20 5.48 21.08 2.03
CA THR A 20 4.92 20.19 1.01
C THR A 20 3.53 19.71 1.44
N SER A 21 2.51 19.90 0.61
CA SER A 21 1.16 19.44 0.93
C SER A 21 1.11 17.91 1.06
N PHE A 22 0.20 17.39 1.88
CA PHE A 22 0.07 15.94 2.05
C PHE A 22 -0.33 15.24 0.73
N ASP A 23 -1.06 15.92 -0.13
CA ASP A 23 -1.44 15.42 -1.46
C ASP A 23 -0.22 15.26 -2.36
N GLN A 24 0.68 16.25 -2.39
CA GLN A 24 1.95 16.16 -3.12
C GLN A 24 2.82 15.03 -2.58
N ILE A 25 2.95 14.93 -1.25
CA ILE A 25 3.68 13.83 -0.61
C ILE A 25 3.13 12.47 -1.08
N ARG A 26 1.80 12.30 -1.16
CA ARG A 26 1.17 11.05 -1.60
C ARG A 26 1.39 10.76 -3.08
N GLN A 27 1.41 11.78 -3.92
CA GLN A 27 1.66 11.65 -5.36
C GLN A 27 3.08 11.18 -5.68
N GLU A 28 4.05 11.37 -4.80
CA GLU A 28 5.41 10.86 -4.96
C GLU A 28 5.52 9.35 -4.77
N TRP A 29 4.47 8.68 -4.26
CA TRP A 29 4.46 7.23 -4.08
C TRP A 29 3.57 6.56 -5.12
N HIS A 30 3.91 5.32 -5.47
CA HIS A 30 3.14 4.51 -6.42
C HIS A 30 3.06 3.05 -5.97
N PHE A 31 2.03 2.36 -6.42
CA PHE A 31 1.91 0.92 -6.18
C PHE A 31 2.82 0.15 -7.14
N THR A 32 3.67 -0.71 -6.60
CA THR A 32 4.65 -1.45 -7.41
C THR A 32 4.05 -2.67 -8.14
N GLY A 33 2.78 -2.99 -7.89
CA GLY A 33 2.18 -4.26 -8.31
C GLY A 33 2.50 -5.44 -7.40
N ASN A 34 3.38 -5.27 -6.40
CA ASN A 34 3.71 -6.36 -5.48
C ASN A 34 2.72 -6.44 -4.32
N TYR A 35 2.20 -7.65 -4.11
CA TYR A 35 1.24 -7.98 -3.08
C TYR A 35 1.67 -9.26 -2.37
N LYS A 36 1.56 -9.26 -1.04
CA LYS A 36 1.84 -10.42 -0.21
C LYS A 36 0.64 -10.74 0.65
N GLU A 37 0.10 -11.93 0.45
CA GLU A 37 -0.85 -12.54 1.38
C GLU A 37 -0.08 -13.40 2.37
N HIS A 38 -0.11 -12.99 3.63
CA HIS A 38 0.33 -13.80 4.75
C HIS A 38 -0.83 -14.73 5.11
N GLY A 39 -0.60 -16.04 5.16
CA GLY A 39 -1.66 -17.01 5.49
C GLY A 39 -2.26 -16.83 6.90
N SER A 40 -1.64 -16.00 7.74
CA SER A 40 -2.07 -15.61 9.07
C SER A 40 -1.88 -14.10 9.30
N PRO A 41 -2.64 -13.47 10.21
CA PRO A 41 -2.53 -12.04 10.51
C PRO A 41 -1.29 -11.74 11.38
N ASN A 42 -0.10 -11.85 10.81
CA ASN A 42 1.17 -11.67 11.52
C ASN A 42 1.97 -10.45 11.04
N ALA A 43 1.49 -9.76 10.01
CA ALA A 43 2.24 -8.69 9.38
C ALA A 43 1.92 -7.31 10.00
N THR A 44 2.86 -6.38 9.87
CA THR A 44 2.77 -5.02 10.41
C THR A 44 2.89 -4.01 9.28
N CYS A 45 1.96 -3.07 9.20
CA CYS A 45 2.00 -1.99 8.21
C CYS A 45 3.18 -1.09 8.52
N GLU A 46 4.11 -0.96 7.59
CA GLU A 46 5.29 -0.12 7.77
C GLU A 46 4.93 1.37 7.77
N LEU A 47 3.76 1.74 7.23
CA LEU A 47 3.28 3.12 7.22
C LEU A 47 2.67 3.55 8.55
N CYS A 48 1.60 2.89 9.00
CA CYS A 48 0.87 3.29 10.21
C CYS A 48 1.26 2.51 11.47
N GLY A 49 2.07 1.45 11.34
CA GLY A 49 2.47 0.58 12.44
C GLY A 49 1.39 -0.41 12.91
N ASN A 50 0.23 -0.46 12.25
CA ASN A 50 -0.84 -1.38 12.63
C ASN A 50 -0.41 -2.84 12.41
N LYS A 51 -0.64 -3.68 13.41
CA LYS A 51 -0.26 -5.10 13.42
C LYS A 51 -1.46 -5.98 13.04
N GLY A 52 -1.20 -7.28 12.83
CA GLY A 52 -2.28 -8.24 12.59
C GLY A 52 -2.77 -8.24 11.15
N LEU A 53 -1.92 -7.87 10.19
CA LEU A 53 -2.30 -7.78 8.80
C LEU A 53 -2.08 -9.11 8.09
N ARG A 54 -3.12 -9.54 7.37
CA ARG A 54 -3.04 -10.67 6.43
C ARG A 54 -2.48 -10.23 5.07
N HIS A 55 -2.69 -8.98 4.69
CA HIS A 55 -2.41 -8.49 3.35
C HIS A 55 -1.48 -7.30 3.38
N HIS A 56 -0.41 -7.39 2.59
CA HIS A 56 0.59 -6.35 2.39
C HIS A 56 0.64 -5.95 0.92
N TYR A 57 0.72 -4.65 0.67
CA TYR A 57 0.88 -4.03 -0.64
C TYR A 57 2.16 -3.22 -0.63
N LEU A 58 3.04 -3.42 -1.59
CA LEU A 58 4.29 -2.68 -1.66
C LEU A 58 4.08 -1.39 -2.45
N ILE A 59 4.27 -0.26 -1.78
CA ILE A 59 4.38 1.05 -2.42
C ILE A 59 5.85 1.45 -2.49
N ALA A 60 6.21 2.25 -3.49
CA ALA A 60 7.55 2.80 -3.62
C ALA A 60 7.51 4.30 -3.91
N HIS A 61 8.48 5.03 -3.37
CA HIS A 61 8.73 6.41 -3.67
C HIS A 61 9.34 6.51 -5.09
N LYS A 62 8.81 7.40 -5.92
CA LYS A 62 9.18 7.55 -7.33
C LYS A 62 10.63 8.02 -7.52
N GLN A 63 11.10 8.93 -6.66
CA GLN A 63 12.44 9.52 -6.78
C GLN A 63 13.54 8.70 -6.08
N THR A 64 13.35 8.32 -4.81
CA THR A 64 14.37 7.64 -4.01
C THR A 64 14.37 6.12 -4.18
N GLY A 65 13.27 5.54 -4.65
CA GLY A 65 13.07 4.08 -4.70
C GLY A 65 12.83 3.44 -3.33
N GLU A 66 12.70 4.23 -2.25
CA GLU A 66 12.32 3.70 -0.93
C GLU A 66 10.97 2.99 -1.05
N ALA A 67 10.86 1.79 -0.47
CA ALA A 67 9.66 0.98 -0.58
C ALA A 67 9.11 0.60 0.80
N LEU A 68 7.79 0.60 0.93
CA LEU A 68 7.07 0.30 2.16
C LEU A 68 5.98 -0.73 1.92
N TRP A 69 5.91 -1.72 2.80
CA TRP A 69 4.80 -2.66 2.86
C TRP A 69 3.66 -2.09 3.70
N VAL A 70 2.53 -1.82 3.05
CA VAL A 70 1.37 -1.20 3.68
C VAL A 70 0.17 -2.13 3.75
N GLY A 71 -0.64 -1.95 4.78
CA GLY A 71 -1.89 -2.69 4.96
C GLY A 71 -3.01 -2.23 4.03
N SER A 72 -4.06 -3.05 3.95
CA SER A 72 -5.26 -2.77 3.15
C SER A 72 -5.94 -1.44 3.50
N GLN A 73 -6.03 -1.05 4.77
CA GLN A 73 -6.63 0.25 5.11
C GLN A 73 -5.75 1.43 4.68
N CYS A 74 -4.43 1.30 4.81
CA CYS A 74 -3.52 2.38 4.44
C CYS A 74 -3.44 2.60 2.94
N ILE A 75 -3.40 1.52 2.15
CA ILE A 75 -3.36 1.63 0.68
C ILE A 75 -4.65 2.24 0.12
N LEU A 76 -5.81 1.98 0.76
CA LEU A 76 -7.11 2.55 0.36
C LEU A 76 -7.21 4.05 0.66
N ASN A 77 -6.54 4.52 1.72
CA ASN A 77 -6.52 5.93 2.11
C ASN A 77 -5.39 6.72 1.46
N PHE A 78 -4.53 6.08 0.66
CA PHE A 78 -3.26 6.67 0.22
C PHE A 78 -3.43 7.65 -0.95
N ASP A 79 -4.15 7.28 -2.00
CA ASP A 79 -4.53 8.19 -3.10
C ASP A 79 -5.54 7.48 -4.02
N GLU A 80 -6.38 8.22 -4.74
CA GLU A 80 -7.32 7.64 -5.70
C GLU A 80 -6.61 6.91 -6.86
N SER A 81 -5.43 7.40 -7.28
CA SER A 81 -4.63 6.76 -8.34
C SER A 81 -4.13 5.38 -7.92
N ILE A 82 -3.47 5.31 -6.76
CA ILE A 82 -2.99 4.05 -6.14
C ILE A 82 -4.15 3.10 -5.90
N TYR A 83 -5.28 3.60 -5.39
CA TYR A 83 -6.47 2.79 -5.20
C TYR A 83 -6.97 2.18 -6.50
N GLY A 84 -7.02 2.97 -7.58
CA GLY A 84 -7.40 2.51 -8.91
C GLY A 84 -6.49 1.39 -9.43
N GLU A 85 -5.18 1.52 -9.25
CA GLU A 85 -4.19 0.51 -9.62
C GLU A 85 -4.36 -0.79 -8.82
N VAL A 86 -4.49 -0.69 -7.50
CA VAL A 86 -4.71 -1.84 -6.61
C VAL A 86 -6.02 -2.55 -6.95
N LYS A 87 -7.09 -1.80 -7.23
CA LYS A 87 -8.38 -2.38 -7.62
C LYS A 87 -8.29 -3.14 -8.94
N LYS A 88 -7.61 -2.58 -9.95
CA LYS A 88 -7.33 -3.25 -11.23
C LYS A 88 -6.49 -4.51 -11.01
N PHE A 89 -5.44 -4.42 -10.20
CA PHE A 89 -4.58 -5.55 -9.86
C PHE A 89 -5.35 -6.68 -9.17
N VAL A 90 -6.14 -6.37 -8.14
CA VAL A 90 -6.95 -7.37 -7.42
C VAL A 90 -7.99 -8.00 -8.35
N ALA A 91 -8.65 -7.21 -9.22
CA ALA A 91 -9.63 -7.73 -10.18
C ALA A 91 -8.99 -8.70 -11.20
N GLN A 92 -7.79 -8.40 -11.69
CA GLN A 92 -7.03 -9.26 -12.61
C GLN A 92 -6.54 -10.54 -11.92
N ASN A 93 -6.06 -10.44 -10.67
CA ASN A 93 -5.56 -11.60 -9.93
C ASN A 93 -6.67 -12.52 -9.40
N LYS A 94 -7.86 -11.99 -9.09
CA LYS A 94 -9.05 -12.82 -8.77
C LYS A 94 -9.43 -13.74 -9.93
N LYS A 95 -9.32 -13.27 -11.18
CA LYS A 95 -9.57 -14.10 -12.37
C LYS A 95 -8.56 -15.24 -12.48
N LYS A 96 -7.26 -14.98 -12.23
CA LYS A 96 -6.21 -16.01 -12.26
C LYS A 96 -6.35 -17.05 -11.15
N ASN A 97 -6.72 -16.66 -9.93
CA ASN A 97 -6.95 -17.62 -8.84
C ASN A 97 -8.22 -18.46 -9.04
N LYS A 98 -9.21 -17.97 -9.80
CA LYS A 98 -10.39 -18.77 -10.17
C LYS A 98 -10.05 -19.96 -11.08
N TYR A 99 -8.99 -19.87 -11.89
CA TYR A 99 -8.52 -20.97 -12.74
C TYR A 99 -7.55 -21.94 -12.05
N LYS A 100 -6.87 -21.54 -10.97
CA LYS A 100 -6.04 -22.47 -10.17
C LYS A 100 -6.83 -23.39 -9.24
N GLN A 101 -8.10 -23.06 -8.94
CA GLN A 101 -8.99 -23.93 -8.16
C GLN A 101 -9.87 -24.86 -9.00
N MET A 102 -9.81 -24.78 -10.33
CA MET A 102 -10.56 -25.67 -11.26
C MET A 102 -9.64 -26.59 -12.08
N GLY A 103 -8.43 -26.85 -11.58
CA GLY A 103 -7.42 -27.68 -12.26
C GLY A 103 -6.84 -28.80 -11.38
N ASN A 104 -7.60 -29.26 -10.39
CA ASN A 104 -7.34 -30.51 -9.67
C ASN A 104 -8.69 -31.22 -9.49
N PHE A 105 -9.13 -31.92 -10.53
CA PHE A 105 -9.86 -33.18 -10.47
C PHE A 105 -9.82 -33.82 -11.85
#